data_AF-A0A916Q8V0-F1
#
_entry.id   AF-A0A916Q8V0-F1
#
_cell.length_a   1.000
_cell.length_b   1.000
_cell.length_c   1.000
_cell.angle_alpha   90.00
_cell.angle_beta   90.00
_cell.angle_gamma   90.00
#
_symmetry.space_group_name_H-M   'P 1'
#
loop_
_entity.id
_entity.type
_entity.pdbx_description
1 polymer ?
#
loop_
_entity_poly.entity_id
_entity_poly.type
_entity_poly.pdbx_seq_one_letter_code
_entity_poly.pdbx_strand_id
1 'polypeptide(L)' 'MKTYKVIGHANVICSMRVKANSEEEAIEIANEEFGGLTNYAGMGGVEHLLGVLDSSDDRCVFPDTDPEFDEAIERGADE' A
#
# COMPACT_ATOMS: atom_id res chain seq x y z
N MET A 1 -7.53 32.12 6.86
CA MET A 1 -7.26 31.01 5.91
C MET A 1 -7.85 29.75 6.52
N LYS A 2 -8.38 28.85 5.68
CA LYS A 2 -8.96 27.57 6.13
C LYS A 2 -7.94 26.46 5.90
N THR A 3 -7.99 25.42 6.75
CA THR A 3 -7.14 24.24 6.62
C THR A 3 -7.90 23.15 5.87
N TYR A 4 -7.21 22.38 5.04
CA TYR A 4 -7.80 21.27 4.29
C TYR A 4 -6.93 20.02 4.45
N LYS A 5 -7.57 18.86 4.66
CA LYS A 5 -6.94 17.57 4.38
C LYS A 5 -7.17 17.27 2.90
N VAL A 6 -6.09 17.13 2.14
CA VAL A 6 -6.14 16.73 0.73
C VAL A 6 -5.79 15.24 0.65
N ILE A 7 -6.59 14.48 -0.08
CA ILE A 7 -6.43 13.04 -0.27
C ILE A 7 -6.12 12.80 -1.74
N GLY A 8 -5.23 11.87 -1.99
CA GLY A 8 -4.83 11.47 -3.33
C GLY A 8 -4.49 9.99 -3.37
N HIS A 9 -4.46 9.47 -4.59
CA HIS A 9 -4.32 8.07 -4.88
C HIS A 9 -3.07 7.83 -5.74
N ALA A 10 -2.44 6.69 -5.52
CA ALA A 10 -1.38 6.16 -6.37
C ALA A 10 -1.56 4.64 -6.46
N ASN A 11 -1.18 4.06 -7.59
CA ASN A 11 -1.14 2.61 -7.73
C ASN A 11 0.19 2.07 -7.22
N VAL A 12 0.17 0.82 -6.78
CA VAL A 12 1.36 0.07 -6.38
C VAL A 12 1.40 -1.26 -7.11
N ILE A 13 2.60 -1.78 -7.33
CA ILE A 13 2.81 -3.14 -7.81
C ILE A 13 3.17 -4.02 -6.61
N CYS A 14 2.50 -5.17 -6.53
CA CYS A 14 2.76 -6.23 -5.55
C CYS A 14 3.47 -7.40 -6.22
N SER A 15 4.47 -7.97 -5.56
CA SER A 15 5.15 -9.18 -6.04
C SER A 15 5.58 -10.09 -4.90
N MET A 16 5.58 -11.40 -5.15
CA MET A 16 6.12 -12.41 -4.26
C MET A 16 6.68 -13.58 -5.07
N ARG A 17 7.47 -14.45 -4.44
CA ARG A 17 7.97 -15.68 -5.06
C ARG A 17 7.21 -16.88 -4.52
N VAL A 18 6.69 -17.72 -5.42
CA VAL A 18 5.95 -18.93 -5.06
C VAL A 18 6.53 -20.14 -5.80
N LYS A 19 6.33 -21.34 -5.24
CA LYS A 19 6.61 -22.61 -5.93
C LYS A 19 5.29 -23.19 -6.43
N ALA A 20 5.18 -23.43 -7.73
CA ALA A 20 3.98 -23.94 -8.37
C ALA A 20 4.34 -24.82 -9.58
N ASN A 21 3.41 -25.69 -9.99
CA ASN A 21 3.55 -26.57 -11.16
C ASN A 21 2.98 -25.94 -12.44
N SER A 22 2.23 -24.84 -12.33
CA SER A 22 1.71 -24.06 -13.45
C SER A 22 1.63 -22.56 -13.13
N GLU A 23 1.44 -21.75 -14.16
CA GLU A 23 1.20 -20.31 -14.02
C GLU A 23 -0.11 -20.03 -13.28
N GLU A 24 -1.16 -20.81 -13.57
CA GLU A 24 -2.47 -20.70 -12.90
C GLU A 24 -2.34 -20.99 -11.39
N GLU A 25 -1.65 -22.07 -11.03
CA GLU A 25 -1.38 -22.42 -9.63
C GLU A 25 -0.52 -21.34 -8.94
N ALA A 26 0.45 -20.75 -9.64
CA ALA A 26 1.26 -19.66 -9.08
C ALA A 26 0.41 -18.43 -8.74
N ILE A 27 -0.54 -18.08 -9.60
CA ILE A 27 -1.46 -16.96 -9.38
C ILE A 27 -2.44 -17.28 -8.24
N GLU A 28 -2.97 -18.50 -8.17
CA GLU A 28 -3.84 -18.94 -7.06
C GLU A 28 -3.11 -18.83 -5.72
N ILE A 29 -1.91 -19.41 -5.60
CA ILE A 29 -1.09 -19.34 -4.37
C ILE A 29 -0.81 -17.88 -3.99
N ALA A 30 -0.43 -17.04 -4.97
CA ALA A 30 -0.15 -15.63 -4.68
C ALA A 30 -1.39 -14.90 -4.13
N ASN A 31 -2.59 -15.14 -4.67
CA ASN A 31 -3.82 -14.52 -4.18
C ASN A 31 -4.21 -15.01 -2.78
N GLU A 32 -3.99 -16.30 -2.48
CA GLU A 32 -4.28 -16.87 -1.16
C GLU A 32 -3.26 -16.44 -0.10
N GLU A 33 -1.98 -16.36 -0.46
CA GLU A 33 -0.90 -16.22 0.52
C GLU A 33 -0.39 -14.79 0.69
N PHE A 34 -0.44 -13.91 -0.32
CA PHE A 34 0.18 -12.58 -0.27
C PHE A 34 -0.27 -11.76 0.94
N GLY A 35 -1.54 -11.91 1.33
CA GLY A 35 -2.15 -11.20 2.43
C GLY A 35 -2.55 -9.77 2.05
N GLY A 36 -2.47 -8.86 3.01
CA GLY A 36 -2.89 -7.46 2.84
C GLY A 36 -1.73 -6.47 2.84
N LEU A 37 -2.05 -5.25 2.44
CA LEU A 37 -1.20 -4.08 2.64
C LEU A 37 -1.52 -3.45 4.00
N THR A 38 -0.50 -2.95 4.69
CA THR A 38 -0.70 -2.27 5.97
C THR A 38 0.15 -1.01 6.09
N ASN A 39 -0.35 -0.07 6.88
CA ASN A 39 0.30 1.19 7.17
C ASN A 39 1.30 1.00 8.31
N TYR A 40 2.54 1.45 8.10
CA TYR A 40 3.60 1.44 9.08
C TYR A 40 4.03 2.86 9.47
N ALA A 41 4.74 2.95 10.60
CA ALA A 41 5.35 4.19 11.05
C ALA A 41 6.72 4.39 10.37
N GLY A 42 6.95 5.59 9.85
CA GLY A 42 8.20 5.98 9.21
C GLY A 42 8.41 7.48 9.35
N MET A 43 9.68 7.91 9.40
CA MET A 43 10.04 9.34 9.56
C MET A 43 9.39 10.04 10.77
N GLY A 44 9.08 9.31 11.84
CA GLY A 44 8.50 9.86 13.07
C GLY A 44 6.98 10.03 13.07
N GLY A 45 6.27 9.55 12.05
CA GLY A 45 4.80 9.57 11.97
C GLY A 45 4.20 8.20 11.67
N VAL A 46 2.93 8.01 12.04
CA VAL A 46 2.12 6.83 11.68
C VAL A 46 1.52 7.04 10.28
N GLU A 47 1.31 5.99 9.49
CA GLU A 47 0.73 6.07 8.13
C GLU A 47 1.62 6.71 7.06
N HIS A 48 2.93 6.76 7.30
CA HIS A 48 3.90 7.36 6.36
C HIS A 48 4.55 6.33 5.43
N LEU A 49 4.39 5.04 5.73
CA LEU A 49 4.95 3.94 4.95
C LEU A 49 3.86 2.91 4.67
N LEU A 50 3.86 2.41 3.43
CA LEU A 50 3.09 1.24 3.03
C LEU A 50 4.01 0.02 3.04
N GLY A 51 3.57 -1.08 3.65
CA GLY A 51 4.34 -2.32 3.68
C GLY A 51 3.47 -3.57 3.58
N VAL A 52 4.14 -4.70 3.39
CA VAL A 52 3.54 -6.04 3.39
C VAL A 52 3.31 -6.51 4.82
N LEU A 53 2.24 -7.27 5.05
CA LEU A 53 1.85 -7.74 6.38
C LEU A 53 2.90 -8.64 7.04
N ASP A 54 3.64 -9.43 6.25
CA ASP A 54 4.67 -10.36 6.71
C ASP A 54 5.85 -10.42 5.71
N SER A 55 7.02 -10.82 6.22
CA SER A 55 8.32 -10.83 5.53
C SER A 55 8.82 -12.22 5.11
N SER A 56 8.04 -13.28 5.30
CA SER A 56 8.49 -14.66 5.16
C SER A 56 8.88 -15.11 3.73
N ASP A 57 8.44 -14.42 2.66
CA ASP A 57 8.56 -14.92 1.27
C ASP A 57 8.97 -13.86 0.21
N ASP A 58 9.95 -13.01 0.51
CA ASP A 58 10.43 -11.95 -0.42
C ASP A 58 9.29 -11.03 -0.95
N ARG A 59 8.22 -10.86 -0.17
CA ARG A 59 7.05 -10.05 -0.57
C ARG A 59 7.44 -8.58 -0.64
N CYS A 60 7.13 -7.95 -1.77
CA CYS A 60 7.52 -6.57 -2.04
C CYS A 60 6.34 -5.76 -2.57
N VAL A 61 6.32 -4.48 -2.21
CA VAL A 61 5.39 -3.46 -2.71
C VAL A 61 6.20 -2.24 -3.11
N PHE A 62 5.94 -1.70 -4.29
CA PHE A 62 6.62 -0.51 -4.81
C PHE A 62 5.64 0.38 -5.58
N PRO A 63 5.86 1.70 -5.61
CA PRO A 63 4.99 2.62 -6.33
C PRO A 63 5.03 2.35 -7.83
N ASP A 64 3.86 2.42 -8.47
CA ASP A 64 3.67 2.31 -9.92
C ASP A 64 3.42 3.68 -10.56
N THR A 65 2.67 4.54 -9.86
CA THR A 65 2.33 5.89 -10.33
C THR A 65 2.72 6.95 -9.29
N ASP A 66 2.92 8.17 -9.77
CA ASP A 66 2.97 9.35 -8.89
C ASP A 66 1.60 9.59 -8.23
N PRO A 67 1.53 10.20 -7.03
CA PRO A 67 0.27 10.54 -6.39
C PRO A 67 -0.53 11.60 -7.17
N GLU A 68 -1.82 11.35 -7.38
CA GLU A 68 -2.79 12.32 -7.89
C GLU A 68 -3.81 12.66 -6.80
N PHE A 69 -3.95 13.95 -6.48
CA PHE A 69 -4.86 14.45 -5.45
C PHE A 69 -6.20 14.87 -6.07
N ASP A 70 -7.28 14.19 -5.68
CA ASP A 70 -8.61 14.32 -6.27
C ASP A 70 -9.69 14.71 -5.25
N GLU A 71 -9.39 14.71 -3.95
CA GLU A 71 -10.32 15.06 -2.88
C GLU A 71 -9.73 16.07 -1.89
N ALA A 72 -10.55 17.02 -1.44
CA ALA A 72 -10.20 17.97 -0.38
C ALA A 72 -11.34 18.11 0.65
N ILE A 73 -10.99 17.95 1.92
CA ILE A 73 -11.91 18.03 3.06
C ILE A 73 -11.48 19.21 3.93
N GLU A 74 -12.36 20.20 4.12
CA GLU A 74 -12.10 21.31 5.05
C GLU A 74 -11.97 20.76 6.47
N ARG A 75 -10.82 21.01 7.10
CA ARG A 75 -10.60 20.74 8.52
C ARG A 75 -10.84 22.06 9.25
N GLY A 76 -11.75 22.05 10.22
CA GLY A 76 -11.83 23.13 11.20
C GLY A 76 -10.44 23.33 11.84
N ALA A 77 -10.12 24.56 12.26
CA ALA A 77 -8.86 24.80 12.98
C ALA A 77 -8.81 23.85 14.19
N ASP A 78 -7.83 22.96 14.18
CA ASP A 78 -7.52 21.82 15.06
C ASP A 78 -8.34 21.67 16.37
N GLU A 79 -8.87 20.46 16.60
CA GLU A 79 -8.90 19.83 17.93
C GLU A 79 -7.77 18.79 18.01
#